data_AF-A0A9E1B7Y4-F1
#
_entry.id   AF-A0A9E1B7Y4-F1
#
_cell.length_a   1.000
_cell.length_b   1.000
_cell.length_c   1.000
_cell.angle_alpha   90.00
_cell.angle_beta   90.00
_cell.angle_gamma   90.00
#
_symmetry.space_group_name_H-M   'P 1'
#
loop_
_entity.id
_entity.type
_entity.pdbx_description
1 polymer ?
#
loop_
_entity_poly.entity_id
_entity_poly.type
_entity_poly.pdbx_seq_one_letter_code
_entity_poly.pdbx_strand_id
1 'polypeptide(L)'
;MKNVENVILKNIEQNGKLSTSDIEKIKQISEQEGKGLVKILRDENLLNDDDFMEILSDIYRRGHVNIDEISNDLELDIKAFVKFISEKFKVLYFDLDDIDIDYRISEKLSTAQLKTYSAIPVKEDEISVYVAFKNPFDVMAQDKVQNLFNRKLLKVAIAQPTQIEKYISKLALNESIKDVITEIRRELSSSASQGQNSENSGILKLIEIILKTSIQSRASDIHIEPTETNCIVRSRIDGMLSETFIFDKDIYPPMVSRMKLLSNMDIAERRRPQDGRFSAQILDKEYDFRISTLP
;
A
#
# COMPACT_ATOMS: atom_id res chain seq x y z
N MET A 1 18.09 0.53 -28.39
CA MET A 1 17.57 -0.57 -27.54
C MET A 1 18.07 -0.43 -26.11
N LYS A 2 17.19 -0.58 -25.11
CA LYS A 2 17.54 -0.49 -23.68
C LYS A 2 18.32 -1.73 -23.22
N ASN A 3 19.06 -1.64 -22.11
CA ASN A 3 19.87 -2.75 -21.59
C ASN A 3 19.02 -4.01 -21.31
N VAL A 4 17.83 -3.82 -20.75
CA VAL A 4 16.85 -4.86 -20.43
C VAL A 4 16.41 -5.63 -21.67
N GLU A 5 16.11 -4.93 -22.78
CA GLU A 5 15.69 -5.54 -24.04
C GLU A 5 16.79 -6.45 -24.62
N ASN A 6 18.07 -6.05 -24.49
CA ASN A 6 19.20 -6.87 -24.93
C ASN A 6 19.36 -8.14 -24.08
N VAL A 7 19.16 -8.05 -22.76
CA VAL A 7 19.17 -9.22 -21.86
C VAL A 7 18.07 -10.19 -22.24
N ILE A 8 16.86 -9.68 -22.50
CA ILE A 8 15.71 -10.48 -22.94
C ILE A 8 16.03 -11.18 -24.26
N LEU A 9 16.44 -10.44 -25.30
CA LEU A 9 16.77 -10.99 -26.62
C LEU A 9 17.82 -12.10 -26.54
N LYS A 10 18.89 -11.89 -25.76
CA LYS A 10 19.94 -12.90 -25.54
C LYS A 10 19.37 -14.17 -24.91
N ASN A 11 18.45 -14.06 -23.96
CA ASN A 11 17.82 -15.24 -23.35
C ASN A 11 16.83 -15.92 -24.30
N ILE A 12 16.12 -15.18 -25.15
CA ILE A 12 15.25 -15.77 -26.17
C ILE A 12 16.09 -16.56 -27.19
N GLU A 13 17.23 -16.01 -27.63
CA GLU A 13 18.20 -16.68 -28.51
C GLU A 13 18.74 -17.98 -27.88
N GLN A 14 19.16 -17.91 -26.62
CA GLN A 14 19.70 -19.06 -25.90
C GLN A 14 18.68 -20.20 -25.70
N ASN A 15 17.39 -19.89 -25.68
CA ASN A 15 16.31 -20.88 -25.65
C ASN A 15 15.94 -21.40 -27.05
N GLY A 16 16.63 -20.96 -28.10
CA GLY A 16 16.42 -21.39 -29.48
C GLY A 16 15.11 -20.89 -30.10
N LYS A 17 14.47 -19.89 -29.47
CA LYS A 17 13.18 -19.35 -29.93
C LYS A 17 13.34 -18.26 -30.99
N LEU A 18 14.52 -17.63 -31.08
CA LEU A 18 14.89 -16.68 -32.14
C LEU A 18 16.28 -17.03 -32.69
N SER A 19 16.45 -16.81 -34.00
CA SER A 19 17.75 -16.89 -34.65
C SER A 19 18.53 -15.57 -34.52
N THR A 20 19.85 -15.62 -34.74
CA THR A 20 20.70 -14.42 -34.75
C THR A 20 20.24 -13.42 -35.82
N SER A 21 19.72 -13.89 -36.96
CA SER A 21 19.13 -13.02 -38.00
C SER A 21 17.85 -12.32 -37.54
N ASP A 22 17.01 -12.99 -36.74
CA ASP A 22 15.79 -12.36 -36.20
C ASP A 22 16.15 -11.24 -35.24
N ILE A 23 17.20 -11.42 -34.43
CA ILE A 23 17.69 -10.41 -33.48
C ILE A 23 18.22 -9.19 -34.20
N GLU A 24 18.99 -9.38 -35.28
CA GLU A 24 19.47 -8.27 -36.11
C GLU A 24 18.31 -7.49 -36.74
N LYS A 25 17.31 -8.20 -37.26
CA LYS A 25 16.08 -7.60 -37.80
C LYS A 25 15.33 -6.79 -36.73
N ILE A 26 15.16 -7.34 -35.52
CA ILE A 26 14.50 -6.65 -34.40
C ILE A 26 15.25 -5.37 -34.04
N LYS A 27 16.59 -5.42 -33.93
CA LYS A 27 17.41 -4.24 -33.61
C LYS A 27 17.26 -3.16 -34.66
N GLN A 28 17.27 -3.53 -35.94
CA GLN A 28 17.09 -2.60 -37.05
C GLN A 28 15.71 -1.92 -37.01
N ILE A 29 14.63 -2.68 -36.78
CA ILE A 29 13.27 -2.13 -36.67
C ILE A 29 13.17 -1.19 -35.47
N SER A 30 13.75 -1.57 -34.33
CA SER A 30 13.75 -0.73 -33.13
C SER A 30 14.48 0.61 -33.36
N GLU A 31 15.61 0.60 -34.08
CA GLU A 31 16.38 1.81 -34.40
C GLU A 31 15.69 2.70 -35.43
N GLN A 32 15.04 2.11 -36.45
CA GLN A 32 14.41 2.86 -37.54
C GLN A 32 13.03 3.40 -37.18
N GLU A 33 12.22 2.62 -36.46
CA GLU A 33 10.81 2.94 -36.19
C GLU A 33 10.56 3.38 -34.74
N GLY A 34 11.56 3.26 -33.85
CA GLY A 34 11.42 3.58 -32.43
C GLY A 34 10.44 2.66 -31.68
N LYS A 35 10.10 1.50 -32.24
CA LYS A 35 9.21 0.52 -31.61
C LYS A 35 9.93 -0.24 -30.48
N GLY A 36 9.20 -0.50 -29.39
CA GLY A 36 9.67 -1.32 -28.26
C GLY A 36 9.69 -2.82 -28.59
N LEU A 37 10.53 -3.58 -27.87
CA LEU A 37 10.76 -5.01 -28.13
C LEU A 37 9.48 -5.84 -28.22
N VAL A 38 8.57 -5.74 -27.24
CA VAL A 38 7.33 -6.55 -27.18
C VAL A 38 6.47 -6.33 -28.42
N LYS A 39 6.37 -5.09 -28.88
CA LYS A 39 5.58 -4.74 -30.06
C LYS A 39 6.17 -5.33 -31.33
N ILE A 40 7.49 -5.28 -31.49
CA ILE A 40 8.18 -5.86 -32.65
C ILE A 40 7.98 -7.39 -32.69
N LEU A 41 8.14 -8.06 -31.54
CA LEU A 41 7.94 -9.53 -31.46
C LEU A 41 6.53 -9.95 -31.88
N ARG A 42 5.51 -9.16 -31.51
CA ARG A 42 4.11 -9.38 -31.88
C ARG A 42 3.81 -9.03 -33.34
N ASP A 43 4.19 -7.84 -33.79
CA ASP A 43 3.93 -7.34 -35.15
C ASP A 43 4.53 -8.29 -36.20
N GLU A 44 5.73 -8.80 -35.95
CA GLU A 44 6.46 -9.71 -36.85
C GLU A 44 6.13 -11.20 -36.59
N ASN A 45 5.27 -11.49 -35.62
CA ASN A 45 4.88 -12.85 -35.20
C ASN A 45 6.08 -13.78 -34.95
N LEU A 46 7.15 -13.22 -34.37
CA LEU A 46 8.43 -13.91 -34.14
C LEU A 46 8.40 -14.78 -32.88
N LEU A 47 7.56 -14.42 -31.91
CA LEU A 47 7.40 -15.14 -30.67
C LEU A 47 5.96 -14.99 -30.19
N ASN A 48 5.32 -16.09 -29.78
CA ASN A 48 4.01 -16.02 -29.16
C ASN A 48 4.09 -15.46 -27.74
N ASP A 49 2.97 -14.93 -27.24
CA ASP A 49 2.92 -14.28 -25.93
C ASP A 49 3.24 -15.25 -24.78
N ASP A 50 2.83 -16.52 -24.87
CA ASP A 50 3.05 -17.52 -23.82
C ASP A 50 4.55 -17.85 -23.66
N ASP A 51 5.25 -18.08 -24.76
CA ASP A 51 6.70 -18.33 -24.79
C ASP A 51 7.47 -17.11 -24.29
N PHE A 52 7.03 -15.90 -24.67
CA PHE A 52 7.63 -14.67 -24.17
C PHE A 52 7.47 -14.54 -22.64
N MET A 53 6.25 -14.77 -22.13
CA MET A 53 5.96 -14.74 -20.69
C MET A 53 6.74 -15.83 -19.95
N GLU A 54 6.90 -17.01 -20.54
CA GLU A 54 7.70 -18.10 -19.98
C GLU A 54 9.17 -17.69 -19.83
N ILE A 55 9.79 -17.19 -20.89
CA ILE A 55 11.19 -16.76 -20.87
C ILE A 55 11.38 -15.58 -19.91
N LEU A 56 10.49 -14.57 -19.99
CA LEU A 56 10.53 -13.38 -19.14
C LEU A 56 10.42 -13.75 -17.65
N SER A 57 9.54 -14.71 -17.32
CA SER A 57 9.38 -15.17 -15.95
C SER A 57 10.62 -15.88 -15.39
N ASP A 58 11.37 -16.60 -16.22
CA ASP A 58 12.58 -17.28 -15.79
C ASP A 58 13.75 -16.32 -15.57
N ILE A 59 13.91 -15.32 -16.45
CA ILE A 59 14.94 -14.30 -16.28
C ILE A 59 14.63 -13.37 -15.10
N TYR A 60 13.35 -13.10 -14.84
CA TYR A 60 12.91 -12.36 -13.65
C TYR A 60 13.21 -13.15 -12.38
N ARG A 61 12.87 -14.46 -12.34
CA ARG A 61 13.17 -15.33 -11.20
C ARG A 61 14.67 -15.42 -10.92
N ARG A 62 15.51 -15.42 -11.94
CA ARG A 62 16.98 -15.45 -11.83
C ARG A 62 17.58 -14.09 -11.43
N GLY A 63 16.79 -13.02 -11.41
CA GLY A 63 17.24 -11.67 -11.11
C GLY A 63 18.05 -11.01 -12.23
N HIS A 64 17.92 -11.48 -13.47
CA HIS A 64 18.53 -10.83 -14.64
C HIS A 64 17.79 -9.56 -15.07
N VAL A 65 16.51 -9.48 -14.71
CA VAL A 65 15.66 -8.30 -14.86
C VAL A 65 14.85 -8.12 -13.58
N ASN A 66 14.51 -6.88 -13.25
CA ASN A 66 13.58 -6.57 -12.16
C ASN A 66 12.22 -6.11 -12.70
N ILE A 67 11.24 -6.02 -11.81
CA ILE A 67 9.85 -5.71 -12.21
C ILE A 67 9.68 -4.24 -12.64
N ASP A 68 10.53 -3.33 -12.19
CA ASP A 68 10.49 -1.91 -12.62
C ASP A 68 11.00 -1.75 -14.04
N GLU A 69 12.08 -2.45 -14.37
CA GLU A 69 12.59 -2.57 -15.73
C GLU A 69 11.51 -3.12 -16.66
N ILE A 70 10.84 -4.20 -16.26
CA ILE A 70 9.72 -4.76 -17.02
C ILE A 70 8.59 -3.72 -17.16
N SER A 71 8.21 -3.03 -16.08
CA SER A 71 7.11 -2.06 -16.09
C SER A 71 7.38 -0.80 -16.89
N ASN A 72 8.63 -0.33 -16.92
CA ASN A 72 8.98 0.94 -17.56
C ASN A 72 9.46 0.76 -19.00
N ASP A 73 10.03 -0.40 -19.32
CA ASP A 73 10.69 -0.62 -20.61
C ASP A 73 9.90 -1.53 -21.54
N LEU A 74 8.97 -2.33 -21.02
CA LEU A 74 8.12 -3.21 -21.81
C LEU A 74 6.68 -2.69 -21.79
N GLU A 75 6.08 -2.56 -22.97
CA GLU A 75 4.65 -2.25 -23.15
C GLU A 75 3.79 -3.49 -22.81
N LEU A 76 3.89 -3.97 -21.57
CA LEU A 76 3.29 -5.21 -21.12
C LEU A 76 2.30 -4.98 -19.97
N ASP A 77 1.22 -5.75 -19.94
CA ASP A 77 0.28 -5.74 -18.82
C ASP A 77 0.92 -6.38 -17.59
N ILE A 78 1.40 -5.54 -16.68
CA ILE A 78 2.06 -5.96 -15.45
C ILE A 78 1.13 -6.76 -14.53
N LYS A 79 -0.18 -6.49 -14.56
CA LYS A 79 -1.15 -7.28 -13.79
C LYS A 79 -1.20 -8.71 -14.32
N ALA A 80 -1.22 -8.87 -15.65
CA ALA A 80 -1.16 -10.19 -16.29
C ALA A 80 0.16 -10.92 -15.98
N PHE A 81 1.30 -10.22 -16.04
CA PHE A 81 2.61 -10.81 -15.71
C PHE A 81 2.71 -11.27 -14.26
N VAL A 82 2.32 -10.44 -13.30
CA VAL A 82 2.34 -10.79 -11.88
C VAL A 82 1.45 -12.01 -11.59
N LYS A 83 0.28 -12.11 -12.24
CA LYS A 83 -0.58 -13.30 -12.15
C LYS A 83 0.08 -14.54 -12.77
N PHE A 84 0.70 -14.41 -13.93
CA PHE A 84 1.44 -15.50 -14.56
C PHE A 84 2.58 -16.03 -13.67
N ILE A 85 3.34 -15.14 -13.02
CA ILE A 85 4.36 -15.49 -12.03
C ILE A 85 3.75 -16.30 -10.86
N SER A 86 2.63 -15.83 -10.32
CA SER A 86 1.91 -16.52 -9.25
C SER A 86 1.52 -17.94 -9.66
N GLU A 87 0.93 -18.11 -10.85
CA GLU A 87 0.45 -19.39 -11.34
C GLU A 87 1.58 -20.38 -11.67
N LYS A 88 2.64 -19.89 -12.32
CA LYS A 88 3.82 -20.69 -12.73
C LYS A 88 4.62 -21.15 -11.51
N PHE A 89 4.91 -20.25 -10.58
CA PHE A 89 5.79 -20.54 -9.45
C PHE A 89 5.06 -20.87 -8.14
N LYS A 90 3.72 -20.94 -8.17
CA LYS A 90 2.87 -21.24 -7.00
C LYS A 90 3.09 -20.30 -5.82
N VAL A 91 3.39 -19.04 -6.12
CA VAL A 91 3.45 -17.95 -5.15
C VAL A 91 2.05 -17.36 -5.01
N LEU A 92 1.65 -16.92 -3.81
CA LEU A 92 0.35 -16.26 -3.63
C LEU A 92 0.29 -14.95 -4.43
N TYR A 93 -0.87 -14.59 -4.97
CA TYR A 93 -1.09 -13.29 -5.59
C TYR A 93 -2.02 -12.46 -4.71
N PHE A 94 -1.64 -11.21 -4.45
CA PHE A 94 -2.52 -10.23 -3.82
C PHE A 94 -2.71 -9.02 -4.72
N ASP A 95 -3.97 -8.72 -5.01
CA ASP A 95 -4.38 -7.40 -5.47
C ASP A 95 -4.60 -6.55 -4.22
N LEU A 96 -3.64 -5.66 -3.91
CA LEU A 96 -3.67 -4.92 -2.64
C LEU A 96 -4.78 -3.87 -2.60
N ASP A 97 -5.37 -3.52 -3.74
CA ASP A 97 -6.51 -2.60 -3.79
C ASP A 97 -7.84 -3.31 -3.41
N ASP A 98 -7.88 -4.65 -3.48
CA ASP A 98 -9.07 -5.46 -3.19
C ASP A 98 -9.04 -6.10 -1.78
N ILE A 99 -8.03 -5.76 -0.95
CA ILE A 99 -7.82 -6.38 0.36
C ILE A 99 -7.72 -5.29 1.43
N ASP A 100 -8.39 -5.49 2.57
CA ASP A 100 -8.17 -4.68 3.77
C ASP A 100 -6.87 -5.11 4.46
N ILE A 101 -5.80 -4.34 4.24
CA ILE A 101 -4.48 -4.57 4.82
C ILE A 101 -4.53 -4.24 6.31
N ASP A 102 -4.13 -5.15 7.20
CA ASP A 102 -3.99 -4.83 8.62
C ASP A 102 -2.67 -4.09 8.87
N TYR A 103 -2.74 -2.75 8.96
CA TYR A 103 -1.55 -1.91 9.07
C TYR A 103 -0.82 -2.05 10.41
N ARG A 104 -1.45 -2.63 11.44
CA ARG A 104 -0.79 -2.93 12.72
C ARG A 104 0.41 -3.85 12.56
N ILE A 105 0.31 -4.78 11.62
CA ILE A 105 1.36 -5.75 11.33
C ILE A 105 2.62 -5.03 10.80
N SER A 106 2.40 -3.95 10.05
CA SER A 106 3.48 -3.14 9.47
C SER A 106 4.24 -2.31 10.50
N GLU A 107 3.72 -2.11 11.71
CA GLU A 107 4.43 -1.35 12.77
C GLU A 107 5.70 -2.00 13.28
N LYS A 108 5.82 -3.33 13.10
CA LYS A 108 7.05 -4.08 13.39
C LYS A 108 8.19 -3.71 12.44
N LEU A 109 7.89 -3.01 11.35
CA LEU A 109 8.86 -2.51 10.38
C LEU A 109 8.88 -0.98 10.37
N SER A 110 10.05 -0.39 10.18
CA SER A 110 10.12 1.01 9.81
C SER A 110 9.74 1.19 8.33
N THR A 111 9.28 2.37 7.96
CA THR A 111 9.03 2.73 6.56
C THR A 111 10.28 2.53 5.70
N ALA A 112 11.47 2.81 6.26
CA ALA A 112 12.74 2.55 5.60
C ALA A 112 12.96 1.05 5.31
N GLN A 113 12.61 0.16 6.24
CA GLN A 113 12.67 -1.29 6.05
C GLN A 113 11.66 -1.76 5.00
N LEU A 114 10.41 -1.30 5.05
CA LEU A 114 9.39 -1.63 4.05
C LEU A 114 9.84 -1.25 2.63
N LYS A 115 10.42 -0.05 2.46
CA LYS A 115 11.00 0.40 1.20
C LYS A 115 12.20 -0.45 0.77
N THR A 116 13.14 -0.69 1.69
CA THR A 116 14.36 -1.47 1.42
C THR A 116 14.04 -2.90 0.98
N TYR A 117 13.10 -3.55 1.66
CA TYR A 117 12.68 -4.91 1.33
C TYR A 117 11.65 -4.96 0.20
N SER A 118 11.13 -3.81 -0.24
CA SER A 118 10.04 -3.68 -1.21
C SER A 118 8.89 -4.64 -0.91
N ALA A 119 8.47 -4.65 0.35
CA ALA A 119 7.53 -5.61 0.89
C ALA A 119 6.59 -4.98 1.90
N ILE A 120 5.34 -5.45 1.95
CA ILE A 120 4.32 -4.99 2.87
C ILE A 120 3.59 -6.18 3.52
N PRO A 121 3.55 -6.26 4.86
CA PRO A 121 2.68 -7.20 5.55
C PRO A 121 1.21 -6.88 5.29
N VAL A 122 0.44 -7.89 4.91
CA VAL A 122 -0.97 -7.74 4.50
C VAL A 122 -1.91 -8.20 5.59
N LYS A 123 -1.69 -9.41 6.11
CA LYS A 123 -2.52 -10.03 7.16
C LYS A 123 -1.73 -11.06 7.95
N GLU A 124 -2.22 -11.39 9.13
CA GLU A 124 -1.60 -12.33 10.06
C GLU A 124 -2.69 -13.28 10.59
N ASP A 125 -2.46 -14.60 10.55
CA ASP A 125 -3.29 -15.61 11.22
C ASP A 125 -2.53 -16.19 12.43
N GLU A 126 -3.06 -17.20 13.11
CA GLU A 126 -2.42 -17.76 14.32
C GLU A 126 -0.98 -18.24 14.09
N ILE A 127 -0.68 -18.80 12.91
CA ILE A 127 0.58 -19.48 12.61
C ILE A 127 1.41 -18.80 11.52
N SER A 128 0.81 -17.91 10.74
CA SER A 128 1.41 -17.34 9.52
C SER A 128 1.26 -15.83 9.45
N VAL A 129 2.23 -15.18 8.82
CA VAL A 129 2.16 -13.80 8.37
C VAL A 129 2.23 -13.77 6.85
N TYR A 130 1.31 -13.07 6.20
CA TYR A 130 1.26 -12.95 4.75
C TYR A 130 1.87 -11.61 4.35
N VAL A 131 2.90 -11.65 3.51
CA VAL A 131 3.65 -10.47 3.10
C VAL A 131 3.69 -10.43 1.59
N ALA A 132 3.24 -9.31 1.02
CA ALA A 132 3.35 -9.05 -0.40
C ALA A 132 4.72 -8.43 -0.71
N PHE A 133 5.43 -9.02 -1.65
CA PHE A 133 6.73 -8.58 -2.14
C PHE A 133 6.62 -8.10 -3.58
N LYS A 134 7.44 -7.10 -3.90
CA LYS A 134 7.66 -6.64 -5.27
C LYS A 134 8.44 -7.68 -6.08
N ASN A 135 9.35 -8.40 -5.40
CA ASN A 135 10.02 -9.59 -5.91
C ASN A 135 9.87 -10.76 -4.93
N PRO A 136 9.02 -11.76 -5.22
CA PRO A 136 8.82 -12.91 -4.34
C PRO A 136 9.98 -13.93 -4.39
N PHE A 137 11.04 -13.65 -5.16
CA PHE A 137 12.24 -14.50 -5.25
C PHE A 137 13.46 -13.88 -4.54
N ASP A 138 13.31 -12.69 -3.95
CA ASP A 138 14.35 -12.09 -3.12
C ASP A 138 14.43 -12.80 -1.76
N VAL A 139 15.28 -13.82 -1.69
CA VAL A 139 15.50 -14.62 -0.49
C VAL A 139 16.09 -13.78 0.65
N MET A 140 16.93 -12.79 0.33
CA MET A 140 17.51 -11.92 1.36
C MET A 140 16.44 -11.05 2.02
N ALA A 141 15.54 -10.44 1.23
CA ALA A 141 14.41 -9.70 1.77
C ALA A 141 13.48 -10.59 2.59
N GLN A 142 13.18 -11.80 2.11
CA GLN A 142 12.35 -12.77 2.83
C GLN A 142 12.94 -13.15 4.18
N ASP A 143 14.22 -13.48 4.25
CA ASP A 143 14.90 -13.83 5.49
C ASP A 143 14.87 -12.65 6.49
N LYS A 144 15.09 -11.42 6.01
CA LYS A 144 15.02 -10.23 6.86
C LYS A 144 13.62 -10.00 7.42
N VAL A 145 12.58 -10.16 6.60
CA VAL A 145 11.18 -10.06 7.04
C VAL A 145 10.84 -11.20 8.01
N GLN A 146 11.18 -12.45 7.69
CA GLN A 146 10.93 -13.62 8.55
C GLN A 146 11.54 -13.46 9.95
N ASN A 147 12.72 -12.85 10.06
CA ASN A 147 13.37 -12.59 11.35
C ASN A 147 12.58 -11.60 12.24
N LEU A 148 11.83 -10.66 11.64
CA LEU A 148 10.96 -9.73 12.37
C LEU A 148 9.68 -10.41 12.86
N PHE A 149 9.26 -11.48 12.19
CA PHE A 149 8.09 -12.30 12.54
C PHE A 149 8.49 -13.70 13.04
N ASN A 150 9.50 -13.79 13.90
CA ASN A 150 10.13 -15.04 14.34
C ASN A 150 9.21 -16.12 14.98
N ARG A 151 7.95 -15.80 15.28
CA ARG A 151 6.95 -16.75 15.82
C ARG A 151 5.94 -17.25 14.79
N LYS A 152 6.00 -16.74 13.55
CA LYS A 152 5.04 -17.07 12.49
C LYS A 152 5.74 -17.42 11.19
N LEU A 153 5.11 -18.28 10.41
CA LEU A 153 5.59 -18.67 9.09
C LEU A 153 5.34 -17.54 8.09
N LEU A 154 6.39 -17.10 7.39
CA LEU A 154 6.24 -16.16 6.30
C LEU A 154 5.56 -16.84 5.10
N LYS A 155 4.39 -16.33 4.72
CA LYS A 155 3.69 -16.65 3.48
C LYS A 155 3.98 -15.54 2.48
N VAL A 156 4.78 -15.90 1.47
CA VAL A 156 5.21 -14.98 0.41
C VAL A 156 4.09 -14.82 -0.61
N ALA A 157 3.71 -13.57 -0.87
CA ALA A 157 2.83 -13.19 -1.96
C ALA A 157 3.55 -12.23 -2.91
N ILE A 158 3.14 -12.20 -4.16
CA ILE A 158 3.49 -11.17 -5.14
C ILE A 158 2.33 -10.19 -5.30
N ALA A 159 2.63 -8.91 -5.41
CA ALA A 159 1.68 -7.86 -5.74
C ALA A 159 2.29 -6.91 -6.78
N GLN A 160 1.45 -6.04 -7.36
CA GLN A 160 1.95 -5.08 -8.33
C GLN A 160 2.90 -4.07 -7.65
N PRO A 161 4.02 -3.67 -8.31
CA PRO A 161 4.97 -2.71 -7.76
C PRO A 161 4.33 -1.39 -7.32
N THR A 162 3.47 -0.85 -8.18
CA THR A 162 2.76 0.41 -7.96
C THR A 162 1.86 0.36 -6.73
N GLN A 163 1.23 -0.78 -6.46
CA GLN A 163 0.41 -0.98 -5.27
C GLN A 163 1.27 -1.04 -4.00
N ILE A 164 2.38 -1.78 -4.01
CA ILE A 164 3.30 -1.85 -2.87
C ILE A 164 3.81 -0.45 -2.53
N GLU A 165 4.28 0.31 -3.52
CA GLU A 165 4.77 1.67 -3.34
C GLU A 165 3.69 2.63 -2.81
N LYS A 166 2.47 2.54 -3.36
CA LYS A 166 1.30 3.28 -2.88
C LYS A 166 1.07 3.02 -1.39
N TYR A 167 1.00 1.76 -0.96
CA TYR A 167 0.69 1.43 0.43
C TYR A 167 1.83 1.68 1.42
N ILE A 168 3.08 1.52 0.99
CA ILE A 168 4.24 1.95 1.79
C ILE A 168 4.23 3.47 1.95
N SER A 169 3.86 4.22 0.92
CA SER A 169 3.77 5.68 0.99
C SER A 169 2.64 6.12 1.94
N LYS A 170 1.50 5.41 1.94
CA LYS A 170 0.42 5.65 2.91
C LYS A 170 0.90 5.46 4.35
N LEU A 171 1.67 4.40 4.63
CA LEU A 171 2.25 4.16 5.95
C LEU A 171 3.21 5.28 6.40
N ALA A 172 3.96 5.86 5.45
CA ALA A 172 4.86 6.97 5.74
C ALA A 172 4.11 8.23 6.23
N LEU A 173 2.87 8.46 5.78
CA LEU A 173 2.05 9.60 6.22
C LEU A 173 1.77 9.55 7.72
N ASN A 174 1.68 8.34 8.28
CA ASN A 174 1.37 8.12 9.69
C ASN A 174 2.57 8.29 10.62
N GLU A 175 3.80 8.46 10.11
CA GLU A 175 4.97 8.65 10.97
C GLU A 175 4.78 9.85 11.92
N SER A 176 4.10 10.90 11.45
CA SER A 176 3.80 12.09 12.24
C SER A 176 2.86 11.86 13.43
N ILE A 177 2.03 10.82 13.40
CA ILE A 177 1.04 10.49 14.44
C ILE A 177 1.43 9.25 15.25
N LYS A 178 2.57 8.62 14.95
CA LYS A 178 2.98 7.35 15.55
C LYS A 178 3.08 7.41 17.08
N ASP A 179 3.66 8.48 17.61
CA ASP A 179 3.80 8.66 19.06
C ASP A 179 2.45 8.84 19.74
N VAL A 180 1.53 9.57 19.09
CA VAL A 180 0.16 9.78 19.57
C VAL A 180 -0.64 8.48 19.56
N ILE A 181 -0.51 7.66 18.50
CA ILE A 181 -1.13 6.33 18.44
C ILE A 181 -0.62 5.44 19.59
N THR A 182 0.70 5.47 19.85
CA THR A 182 1.31 4.69 20.93
C THR A 182 0.79 5.13 22.30
N GLU A 183 0.64 6.45 22.51
CA GLU A 183 0.03 7.02 23.71
C GLU A 183 -1.42 6.56 23.89
N ILE A 184 -2.25 6.65 22.84
CA ILE A 184 -3.65 6.18 22.84
C ILE A 184 -3.74 4.71 23.22
N ARG A 185 -2.90 3.84 22.65
CA ARG A 185 -2.94 2.40 22.97
C ARG A 185 -2.57 2.12 24.41
N ARG A 186 -1.62 2.88 24.98
CA ARG A 186 -1.27 2.77 26.39
C ARG A 186 -2.45 3.18 27.28
N GLU A 187 -3.12 4.28 26.95
CA GLU A 187 -4.34 4.73 27.63
C GLU A 187 -5.43 3.65 27.59
N LEU A 188 -5.73 3.12 26.39
CA LEU A 188 -6.74 2.06 26.20
C LEU A 188 -6.43 0.80 27.00
N SER A 189 -5.17 0.40 27.08
CA SER A 189 -4.73 -0.78 27.85
C SER A 189 -4.82 -0.56 29.36
N SER A 190 -4.61 0.68 29.83
CA SER A 190 -4.71 1.05 31.26
C SER A 190 -6.16 1.28 31.74
N SER A 191 -7.10 1.42 30.81
CA SER A 191 -8.50 1.83 31.08
C SER A 191 -9.38 0.75 31.71
N ALA A 192 -8.83 -0.39 32.15
CA ALA A 192 -9.55 -1.34 33.03
C ALA A 192 -9.81 -0.76 34.44
N SER A 193 -9.31 0.44 34.74
CA SER A 193 -9.46 1.08 36.04
C SER A 193 -9.56 2.60 35.88
N GLN A 194 -10.71 3.14 36.27
CA GLN A 194 -11.07 4.54 36.45
C GLN A 194 -11.40 5.36 35.19
N GLY A 195 -12.67 5.75 35.12
CA GLY A 195 -13.09 6.91 34.34
C GLY A 195 -12.37 8.15 34.84
N GLN A 196 -11.50 8.70 34.01
CA GLN A 196 -10.99 10.04 34.22
C GLN A 196 -11.15 10.86 32.94
N ASN A 197 -11.84 11.98 33.11
CA ASN A 197 -11.71 13.16 32.28
C ASN A 197 -10.22 13.49 32.18
N SER A 198 -9.58 13.21 31.04
CA SER A 198 -8.34 13.89 30.68
C SER A 198 -8.63 14.80 29.48
N GLU A 199 -8.55 16.10 29.72
CA GLU A 199 -8.46 17.13 28.67
C GLU A 199 -7.17 16.98 27.83
N ASN A 200 -6.29 16.03 28.19
CA ASN A 200 -5.04 15.69 27.53
C ASN A 200 -5.00 14.25 27.02
N SER A 201 -6.13 13.64 26.64
CA SER A 201 -6.12 12.29 26.06
C SER A 201 -5.41 12.26 24.70
N GLY A 202 -4.70 11.17 24.41
CA GLY A 202 -4.09 10.99 23.09
C GLY A 202 -5.09 11.12 21.94
N ILE A 203 -6.36 10.77 22.18
CA ILE A 203 -7.46 10.93 21.22
C ILE A 203 -7.71 12.39 20.86
N LEU A 204 -7.68 13.32 21.82
CA LEU A 204 -7.82 14.74 21.53
C LEU A 204 -6.67 15.27 20.69
N LYS A 205 -5.44 14.88 21.01
CA LYS A 205 -4.25 15.26 20.22
C LYS A 205 -4.37 14.75 18.79
N LEU A 206 -4.84 13.51 18.60
CA LEU A 206 -5.07 12.95 17.27
C LEU A 206 -6.14 13.73 16.50
N ILE A 207 -7.26 14.08 17.14
CA ILE A 207 -8.29 14.94 16.52
C ILE A 207 -7.69 16.30 16.14
N GLU A 208 -6.92 16.94 17.02
CA GLU A 208 -6.27 18.22 16.74
C GLU A 208 -5.33 18.14 15.54
N ILE A 209 -4.50 17.09 15.46
CA ILE A 209 -3.63 16.85 14.31
C ILE A 209 -4.43 16.68 13.02
N ILE A 210 -5.51 15.88 13.04
CA ILE A 210 -6.39 15.71 11.88
C ILE A 210 -6.96 17.05 11.42
N LEU A 211 -7.55 17.83 12.33
CA LEU A 211 -8.14 19.13 12.01
C LEU A 211 -7.09 20.11 11.46
N LYS A 212 -5.91 20.17 12.09
CA LYS A 212 -4.80 21.04 11.67
C LYS A 212 -4.31 20.66 10.27
N THR A 213 -4.08 19.37 10.00
CA THR A 213 -3.64 18.90 8.69
C THR A 213 -4.66 19.19 7.60
N SER A 214 -5.95 18.96 7.86
CA SER A 214 -7.03 19.26 6.91
C SER A 214 -7.20 20.77 6.65
N ILE A 215 -7.04 21.63 7.67
CA ILE A 215 -7.04 23.08 7.49
C ILE A 215 -5.86 23.55 6.65
N GLN A 216 -4.66 23.04 6.95
CA GLN A 216 -3.44 23.41 6.21
C GLN A 216 -3.51 23.00 4.74
N SER A 217 -4.14 21.86 4.45
CA SER A 217 -4.39 21.39 3.08
C SER A 217 -5.59 22.05 2.40
N ARG A 218 -6.28 22.99 3.08
CA ARG A 218 -7.48 23.68 2.59
C ARG A 218 -8.63 22.73 2.24
N ALA A 219 -8.79 21.67 3.02
CA ALA A 219 -9.86 20.71 2.83
C ALA A 219 -11.23 21.32 3.15
N SER A 220 -12.26 20.99 2.36
CA SER A 220 -13.65 21.38 2.61
C SER A 220 -14.37 20.44 3.58
N ASP A 221 -13.99 19.15 3.57
CA ASP A 221 -14.63 18.09 4.34
C ASP A 221 -13.58 17.12 4.90
N ILE A 222 -13.86 16.56 6.07
CA ILE A 222 -13.06 15.50 6.70
C ILE A 222 -13.96 14.29 6.90
N HIS A 223 -13.58 13.16 6.31
CA HIS A 223 -14.24 11.88 6.43
C HIS A 223 -13.40 10.98 7.33
N ILE A 224 -14.01 10.39 8.36
CA ILE A 224 -13.37 9.42 9.26
C ILE A 224 -14.17 8.13 9.15
N GLU A 225 -13.60 7.12 8.49
CA GLU A 225 -14.32 5.93 8.05
C GLU A 225 -13.64 4.65 8.59
N PRO A 226 -14.34 3.82 9.38
CA PRO A 226 -13.80 2.53 9.80
C PRO A 226 -13.90 1.51 8.64
N THR A 227 -12.88 0.67 8.48
CA THR A 227 -12.90 -0.54 7.65
C THR A 227 -13.08 -1.78 8.53
N GLU A 228 -12.79 -2.98 8.01
CA GLU A 228 -12.84 -4.20 8.81
C GLU A 228 -11.76 -4.17 9.91
N THR A 229 -10.55 -3.72 9.58
CA THR A 229 -9.36 -3.71 10.44
C THR A 229 -8.82 -2.31 10.76
N ASN A 230 -9.15 -1.30 9.96
CA ASN A 230 -8.57 0.05 10.08
C ASN A 230 -9.62 1.14 10.29
N CYS A 231 -9.12 2.37 10.40
CA CYS A 231 -9.84 3.63 10.34
C CYS A 231 -9.07 4.56 9.41
N ILE A 232 -9.73 5.03 8.35
CA ILE A 232 -9.16 5.86 7.30
C ILE A 232 -9.71 7.28 7.46
N VAL A 233 -8.82 8.26 7.49
CA VAL A 233 -9.17 9.68 7.43
C VAL A 233 -8.94 10.17 6.00
N ARG A 234 -9.98 10.69 5.35
CA ARG A 234 -9.89 11.34 4.05
C ARG A 234 -10.26 12.81 4.16
N SER A 235 -9.52 13.66 3.48
CA SER A 235 -9.83 15.08 3.35
C SER A 235 -10.25 15.38 1.91
N ARG A 236 -11.33 16.15 1.73
CA ARG A 236 -11.73 16.64 0.40
C ARG A 236 -10.95 17.92 0.10
N ILE A 237 -9.99 17.85 -0.82
CA ILE A 237 -9.14 18.97 -1.23
C ILE A 237 -9.45 19.26 -2.71
N ASP A 238 -9.87 20.48 -3.02
CA ASP A 238 -10.24 20.91 -4.38
C ASP A 238 -11.24 19.95 -5.06
N GLY A 239 -12.20 19.44 -4.28
CA GLY A 239 -13.24 18.51 -4.73
C GLY A 239 -12.84 17.03 -4.75
N MET A 240 -11.54 16.72 -4.67
CA MET A 240 -11.02 15.35 -4.67
C MET A 240 -10.83 14.81 -3.27
N LEU A 241 -11.23 13.56 -3.01
CA LEU A 241 -10.94 12.88 -1.75
C LEU A 241 -9.49 12.38 -1.76
N SER A 242 -8.72 12.81 -0.77
CA SER A 242 -7.37 12.32 -0.52
C SER A 242 -7.28 11.66 0.85
N GLU A 243 -6.71 10.47 0.93
CA GLU A 243 -6.36 9.85 2.20
C GLU A 243 -5.26 10.66 2.89
N THR A 244 -5.46 10.99 4.17
CA THR A 244 -4.51 11.78 4.96
C THR A 244 -3.89 11.00 6.10
N PHE A 245 -4.68 10.13 6.76
CA PHE A 245 -4.19 9.27 7.84
C PHE A 245 -4.87 7.91 7.79
N ILE A 246 -4.17 6.89 8.30
CA ILE A 246 -4.74 5.57 8.52
C ILE A 246 -4.22 5.01 9.84
N PHE A 247 -5.10 4.45 10.65
CA PHE A 247 -4.73 3.87 11.93
C PHE A 247 -5.70 2.76 12.30
N ASP A 248 -5.42 2.03 13.37
CA ASP A 248 -6.23 0.87 13.75
C ASP A 248 -7.67 1.23 14.04
N LYS A 249 -8.56 0.29 13.73
CA LYS A 249 -9.98 0.40 14.07
C LYS A 249 -10.25 0.59 15.56
N ASP A 250 -9.40 0.08 16.44
CA ASP A 250 -9.58 0.16 17.90
C ASP A 250 -9.61 1.62 18.42
N ILE A 251 -9.02 2.55 17.64
CA ILE A 251 -9.00 3.99 17.93
C ILE A 251 -10.30 4.68 17.50
N TYR A 252 -11.07 4.09 16.58
CA TYR A 252 -12.29 4.70 16.04
C TYR A 252 -13.40 4.91 17.10
N PRO A 253 -13.80 3.90 17.92
CA PRO A 253 -14.83 4.10 18.94
C PRO A 253 -14.56 5.22 19.96
N PRO A 254 -13.34 5.32 20.56
CA PRO A 254 -13.04 6.42 21.47
C PRO A 254 -12.96 7.77 20.74
N MET A 255 -12.49 7.81 19.49
CA MET A 255 -12.51 9.02 18.66
C MET A 255 -13.94 9.52 18.42
N VAL A 256 -14.85 8.65 17.98
CA VAL A 256 -16.27 9.00 17.77
C VAL A 256 -16.90 9.51 19.07
N SER A 257 -16.63 8.83 20.19
CA SER A 257 -17.16 9.25 21.50
C SER A 257 -16.67 10.65 21.88
N ARG A 258 -15.39 10.95 21.62
CA ARG A 258 -14.82 12.27 21.89
C ARG A 258 -15.38 13.35 20.96
N MET A 259 -15.55 13.07 19.68
CA MET A 259 -16.15 14.00 18.73
C MET A 259 -17.63 14.29 19.05
N LYS A 260 -18.39 13.26 19.49
CA LYS A 260 -19.76 13.43 19.99
C LYS A 260 -19.82 14.33 21.20
N LEU A 261 -18.93 14.13 22.16
CA LEU A 261 -18.83 14.99 23.34
C LEU A 261 -18.52 16.44 22.96
N LEU A 262 -17.53 16.68 22.10
CA LEU A 262 -17.17 18.03 21.62
C LEU A 262 -18.34 18.77 20.98
N SER A 263 -19.24 18.02 20.34
CA SER A 263 -20.34 18.57 19.53
C SER A 263 -21.70 18.47 20.20
N ASN A 264 -21.73 18.18 21.50
CA ASN A 264 -22.94 18.02 22.32
C ASN A 264 -23.96 17.00 21.77
N MET A 265 -23.45 15.90 21.20
CA MET A 265 -24.25 14.76 20.71
C MET A 265 -24.34 13.65 21.75
N ASP A 266 -25.34 12.76 21.64
CA ASP A 266 -25.51 11.61 22.53
C ASP A 266 -24.49 10.51 22.18
N ILE A 267 -23.55 10.28 23.11
CA ILE A 267 -22.48 9.27 22.99
C ILE A 267 -23.04 7.84 22.99
N ALA A 268 -24.13 7.59 23.73
CA ALA A 268 -24.73 6.27 23.86
C ALA A 268 -25.51 5.86 22.61
N GLU A 269 -26.08 6.82 21.88
CA GLU A 269 -26.82 6.54 20.66
C GLU A 269 -25.88 6.28 19.48
N ARG A 270 -26.00 5.11 18.85
CA ARG A 270 -25.18 4.67 17.70
C ARG A 270 -26.01 4.20 16.51
N ARG A 271 -27.33 4.10 16.64
CA ARG A 271 -28.24 3.50 15.66
C ARG A 271 -28.95 4.53 14.78
N ARG A 272 -28.80 5.82 15.09
CA ARG A 272 -29.44 6.91 14.35
C ARG A 272 -28.40 7.96 13.96
N PRO A 273 -28.56 8.60 12.78
CA PRO A 273 -27.77 9.77 12.44
C PRO A 273 -27.89 10.85 13.51
N GLN A 274 -26.78 11.54 13.78
CA GLN A 274 -26.74 12.69 14.67
C GLN A 274 -25.90 13.81 14.05
N ASP A 275 -26.36 15.04 14.20
CA ASP A 275 -25.67 16.24 13.76
C ASP A 275 -25.28 17.09 14.97
N GLY A 276 -24.09 17.67 14.91
CA GLY A 276 -23.56 18.54 15.96
C GLY A 276 -22.71 19.66 15.39
N ARG A 277 -22.35 20.60 16.26
CA ARG A 277 -21.40 21.67 15.94
C ARG A 277 -20.48 21.92 17.11
N PHE A 278 -19.26 22.34 16.83
CA PHE A 278 -18.32 22.79 17.84
C PHE A 278 -17.38 23.83 17.27
N SER A 279 -16.95 24.77 18.11
CA SER A 279 -15.88 25.70 17.78
C SER A 279 -14.56 25.18 18.33
N ALA A 280 -13.48 25.36 17.58
CA ALA A 280 -12.12 25.10 18.07
C ALA A 280 -11.13 26.15 17.55
N GLN A 281 -10.17 26.50 18.39
CA GLN A 281 -9.05 27.37 18.00
C GLN A 281 -7.91 26.50 17.45
N ILE A 282 -7.60 26.67 16.17
CA ILE A 282 -6.55 25.92 15.45
C ILE A 282 -5.65 26.93 14.75
N LEU A 283 -4.32 26.83 14.94
CA LEU A 283 -3.35 27.76 14.33
C LEU A 283 -3.69 29.25 14.60
N ASP A 284 -4.02 29.57 15.84
CA ASP A 284 -4.40 30.91 16.32
C ASP A 284 -5.63 31.51 15.62
N LYS A 285 -6.46 30.69 14.97
CA LYS A 285 -7.73 31.09 14.35
C LYS A 285 -8.87 30.24 14.88
N GLU A 286 -10.03 30.86 15.06
CA GLU A 286 -11.25 30.17 15.46
C GLU A 286 -11.96 29.59 14.23
N TYR A 287 -12.36 28.32 14.31
CA TYR A 287 -13.12 27.62 13.28
C TYR A 287 -14.40 27.03 13.87
N ASP A 288 -15.51 27.13 13.15
CA ASP A 288 -16.77 26.45 13.45
C ASP A 288 -16.87 25.18 12.59
N PHE A 289 -16.95 24.02 13.26
CA PHE A 289 -17.06 22.73 12.61
C PHE A 289 -18.49 22.22 12.67
N ARG A 290 -18.93 21.63 11.56
CA ARG A 290 -20.16 20.83 11.50
C ARG A 290 -19.77 19.38 11.42
N ILE A 291 -20.39 18.57 12.26
CA ILE A 291 -20.16 17.12 12.27
C ILE A 291 -21.49 16.40 12.09
N SER A 292 -21.44 15.33 11.33
CA SER A 292 -22.53 14.37 11.20
C SER A 292 -21.96 12.99 11.49
N THR A 293 -22.70 12.20 12.26
CA THR A 293 -22.38 10.78 12.49
C THR A 293 -23.45 9.93 11.83
N LEU A 294 -23.04 8.83 11.20
CA LEU A 294 -23.92 7.85 10.58
C LEU A 294 -23.77 6.51 11.32
N PRO A 295 -24.83 5.68 11.38
CA PRO A 295 -24.79 4.35 11.99
C PRO A 295 -23.82 3.39 11.30
#